data_AF-A8QAE7-F1
#
_entry.id   AF-A8QAE7-F1
#
_cell.length_a   1.000
_cell.length_b   1.000
_cell.length_c   1.000
_cell.angle_alpha   90.00
_cell.angle_beta   90.00
_cell.angle_gamma   90.00
#
_symmetry.space_group_name_H-M   'P 1'
#
loop_
_entity.id
_entity.type
_entity.pdbx_description
1 polymer ?
#
loop_
_entity_poly.entity_id
_entity_poly.type
_entity_poly.pdbx_seq_one_letter_code
_entity_poly.pdbx_strand_id
1 'polypeptide(L)'
;MPVGSLTEVPLSGDTDMPVNALVANVHGTYYATTSKCTHYGLSLTKGILTDEGRLYCPFHGACYKVMTGDIEDAPALEPLKTFEVKVEDGKVYIFVDYEALNQSNWKPCKHSSSQSRSGPHTVFVGCGAVTLHAVQEMRRCGYEGRITVLTAEPYPTIDRPRLSKAYAPELKHALVRDESFWRETLDVDLRLSNYVYAIDTNMKRLSIRGGNTVIYDNLVLATGSVPRRLPIEGANAKGVYVLRSLDDAQSITKALKKRPSPELVIIGTGFIGLEMGIALAKHAKVTLLGQTHVPLEGPLGRSVGGGLQTAIMNERPLRFLNAVDVVRIETDMNNHVRGVVVQPRARGSPELFLNADLVLMSTGAKPATEFLRNSPSFPDLRADGSVEVDSALRVIGLQNVYAGGDIAAYPSDTGVVRIEHWNVACNHGRDIGRTLATGKLHPYRHVPVFWSGLTSPLRYAGTGVGYNQMHVDGEPDEAEFIAYYAKDDRVIGVATMWKDPMMVQAVALMRAGKMPKLSVIAAGLDIMTLTTRPTRKL
;
A
#
# COMPACT_ATOMS: atom_id res chain seq x y z
N MET A 1 -31.80 -16.00 4.27
CA MET A 1 -30.56 -15.57 3.56
C MET A 1 -29.77 -16.82 3.15
N PRO A 2 -29.35 -16.98 1.89
CA PRO A 2 -28.54 -18.12 1.46
C PRO A 2 -27.21 -18.24 2.23
N VAL A 3 -26.65 -19.45 2.33
CA VAL A 3 -25.29 -19.64 2.87
C VAL A 3 -24.29 -18.90 1.98
N GLY A 4 -23.34 -18.19 2.59
CA GLY A 4 -22.35 -17.36 1.90
C GLY A 4 -22.84 -15.96 1.52
N SER A 5 -24.10 -15.63 1.82
CA SER A 5 -24.65 -14.31 1.52
C SER A 5 -24.34 -13.26 2.60
N LEU A 6 -24.37 -12.01 2.15
CA LEU A 6 -24.32 -10.81 2.99
C LEU A 6 -25.63 -10.05 2.83
N THR A 7 -26.15 -9.47 3.90
CA THR A 7 -27.34 -8.61 3.85
C THR A 7 -27.16 -7.40 4.75
N GLU A 8 -27.33 -6.22 4.19
CA GLU A 8 -27.28 -4.96 4.94
C GLU A 8 -28.63 -4.69 5.59
N VAL A 9 -28.60 -4.35 6.88
CA VAL A 9 -29.79 -4.02 7.68
C VAL A 9 -29.59 -2.62 8.25
N PRO A 10 -30.43 -1.64 7.87
CA PRO A 10 -30.42 -0.32 8.50
C PRO A 10 -30.69 -0.44 10.00
N LEU A 11 -29.90 0.23 10.82
CA LEU A 11 -30.15 0.31 12.26
C LEU A 11 -30.96 1.57 12.56
N SER A 12 -32.01 1.42 13.38
CA SER A 12 -32.88 2.51 13.81
C SER A 12 -32.42 3.04 15.16
N GLY A 13 -31.65 4.14 15.16
CA GLY A 13 -31.24 4.82 16.39
C GLY A 13 -30.84 6.28 16.15
N ASP A 14 -30.93 7.11 17.18
CA ASP A 14 -30.41 8.48 17.24
C ASP A 14 -28.87 8.47 17.33
N THR A 15 -28.22 7.91 16.31
CA THR A 15 -26.77 8.02 16.13
C THR A 15 -26.47 9.18 15.18
N ASP A 16 -25.45 9.98 15.47
CA ASP A 16 -25.03 11.13 14.64
C ASP A 16 -24.73 10.75 13.18
N MET A 17 -24.47 9.47 12.91
CA MET A 17 -24.27 8.92 11.57
C MET A 17 -25.06 7.62 11.42
N PRO A 18 -25.85 7.42 10.33
CA PRO A 18 -26.53 6.15 10.09
C PRO A 18 -25.50 5.02 9.98
N VAL A 19 -25.61 4.05 10.89
CA VAL A 19 -24.82 2.83 10.88
C VAL A 19 -25.72 1.69 10.43
N ASN A 20 -25.31 0.95 9.42
CA ASN A 20 -25.99 -0.29 9.03
C ASN A 20 -25.22 -1.49 9.59
N ALA A 21 -25.95 -2.51 10.02
CA ALA A 21 -25.39 -3.83 10.26
C ALA A 21 -25.25 -4.58 8.94
N LEU A 22 -24.22 -5.42 8.85
CA LEU A 22 -24.01 -6.37 7.78
C LEU A 22 -24.13 -7.76 8.39
N VAL A 23 -25.19 -8.46 8.03
CA VAL A 23 -25.43 -9.85 8.44
C VAL A 23 -24.74 -10.77 7.44
N ALA A 24 -23.91 -11.67 7.94
CA ALA A 24 -23.23 -12.72 7.19
C ALA A 24 -23.82 -14.08 7.57
N ASN A 25 -24.11 -14.93 6.56
CA ASN A 25 -24.49 -16.32 6.80
C ASN A 25 -23.31 -17.24 6.46
N VAL A 26 -22.65 -17.79 7.49
CA VAL A 26 -21.56 -18.75 7.35
C VAL A 26 -22.07 -20.13 7.76
N HIS A 27 -22.26 -21.01 6.78
CA HIS A 27 -22.75 -22.39 6.98
C HIS A 27 -24.05 -22.52 7.80
N GLY A 28 -24.96 -21.54 7.69
CA GLY A 28 -26.23 -21.53 8.41
C GLY A 28 -26.17 -20.79 9.75
N THR A 29 -24.97 -20.43 10.23
CA THR A 29 -24.77 -19.57 11.39
C THR A 29 -24.70 -18.11 10.95
N TYR A 30 -25.43 -17.26 11.67
CA TYR A 30 -25.54 -15.83 11.37
C TYR A 30 -24.63 -15.02 12.28
N TYR A 31 -23.89 -14.10 11.68
CA TYR A 31 -23.05 -13.13 12.38
C TYR A 31 -23.42 -11.74 11.88
N ALA A 32 -23.28 -10.72 12.72
CA ALA A 32 -23.57 -9.35 12.32
C ALA A 32 -22.42 -8.43 12.75
N THR A 33 -21.99 -7.58 11.81
CA THR A 33 -20.94 -6.57 12.04
C THR A 33 -21.36 -5.21 11.54
N THR A 34 -20.59 -4.16 11.78
CA THR A 34 -20.73 -2.91 11.01
C THR A 34 -20.48 -3.17 9.52
N SER A 35 -21.20 -2.43 8.67
CA SER A 35 -21.23 -2.62 7.20
C SER A 35 -20.18 -1.86 6.40
N LYS A 36 -19.45 -0.94 7.04
CA LYS A 36 -18.44 -0.10 6.39
C LYS A 36 -17.03 -0.57 6.75
N CYS A 37 -16.18 -0.64 5.73
CA CYS A 37 -14.76 -0.95 5.89
C CYS A 37 -14.04 0.14 6.70
N THR A 38 -13.26 -0.24 7.71
CA THR A 38 -12.50 0.67 8.58
C THR A 38 -11.23 1.26 7.93
N HIS A 39 -11.04 1.07 6.62
CA HIS A 39 -10.00 1.76 5.84
C HIS A 39 -10.48 3.14 5.38
N TYR A 40 -11.37 3.20 4.39
CA TYR A 40 -11.92 4.45 3.83
C TYR A 40 -13.45 4.55 3.96
N GLY A 41 -14.07 3.76 4.84
CA GLY A 41 -15.53 3.83 5.09
C GLY A 41 -16.40 3.28 3.94
N LEU A 42 -15.81 2.59 2.97
CA LEU A 42 -16.54 2.03 1.83
C LEU A 42 -17.38 0.80 2.25
N SER A 43 -18.52 0.62 1.58
CA SER A 43 -19.45 -0.48 1.88
C SER A 43 -18.82 -1.86 1.67
N LEU A 44 -19.14 -2.79 2.57
CA LEU A 44 -18.72 -4.20 2.49
C LEU A 44 -19.78 -5.11 1.86
N THR A 45 -20.94 -4.58 1.46
CA THR A 45 -22.08 -5.37 0.97
C THR A 45 -21.79 -6.18 -0.29
N LYS A 46 -20.94 -5.65 -1.17
CA LYS A 46 -20.47 -6.35 -2.38
C LYS A 46 -19.17 -7.14 -2.14
N GLY A 47 -18.77 -7.34 -0.89
CA GLY A 47 -17.56 -8.07 -0.52
C GLY A 47 -17.66 -9.58 -0.77
N ILE A 48 -16.52 -10.25 -0.69
CA ILE A 48 -16.45 -11.71 -0.77
C ILE A 48 -16.44 -12.28 0.64
N LEU A 49 -17.47 -13.07 0.97
CA LEU A 49 -17.54 -13.87 2.18
C LEU A 49 -17.07 -15.29 1.88
N THR A 50 -15.95 -15.68 2.48
CA THR A 50 -15.41 -17.04 2.38
C THR A 50 -16.11 -18.00 3.35
N ASP A 51 -15.97 -19.30 3.10
CA ASP A 51 -16.53 -20.35 3.96
C ASP A 51 -15.90 -20.35 5.37
N GLU A 52 -14.67 -19.85 5.50
CA GLU A 52 -14.01 -19.65 6.80
C GLU A 52 -14.52 -18.39 7.53
N GLY A 53 -15.49 -17.65 6.98
CA GLY A 53 -16.01 -16.42 7.57
C GLY A 53 -15.05 -15.23 7.44
N ARG A 54 -14.13 -15.25 6.48
CA ARG A 54 -13.37 -14.06 6.08
C ARG A 54 -14.19 -13.22 5.12
N LEU A 55 -14.33 -11.92 5.40
CA LEU A 55 -15.02 -10.94 4.58
C LEU A 55 -14.01 -9.96 3.98
N TYR A 56 -13.86 -9.99 2.66
CA TYR A 56 -12.99 -9.07 1.93
C TYR A 56 -13.77 -7.85 1.43
N CYS A 57 -13.26 -6.66 1.74
CA CYS A 57 -13.69 -5.40 1.16
C CYS A 57 -13.41 -5.41 -0.34
N PRO A 58 -14.43 -5.20 -1.20
CA PRO A 58 -14.28 -5.38 -2.65
C PRO A 58 -13.33 -4.38 -3.30
N PHE A 59 -13.02 -3.27 -2.62
CA PHE A 59 -12.30 -2.15 -3.20
C PHE A 59 -10.79 -2.17 -2.95
N HIS A 60 -10.37 -2.37 -1.71
CA HIS A 60 -8.96 -2.25 -1.30
C HIS A 60 -8.39 -3.52 -0.66
N GLY A 61 -9.18 -4.60 -0.56
CA GLY A 61 -8.72 -5.89 -0.05
C GLY A 61 -8.69 -6.05 1.48
N ALA A 62 -9.06 -5.02 2.25
CA ALA A 62 -9.21 -5.11 3.70
C ALA A 62 -10.08 -6.32 4.07
N CYS A 63 -9.62 -7.16 4.99
CA CYS A 63 -10.30 -8.39 5.33
C CYS A 63 -10.62 -8.45 6.81
N TYR A 64 -11.78 -9.01 7.15
CA TYR A 64 -12.25 -9.16 8.53
C TYR A 64 -12.74 -10.58 8.79
N LYS A 65 -12.68 -11.04 10.04
CA LYS A 65 -13.34 -12.26 10.51
C LYS A 65 -14.74 -11.90 10.97
N VAL A 66 -15.79 -12.34 10.28
CA VAL A 66 -17.17 -11.91 10.61
C VAL A 66 -17.63 -12.35 12.00
N MET A 67 -17.05 -13.42 12.54
CA MET A 67 -17.38 -13.93 13.87
C MET A 67 -16.91 -13.03 15.01
N THR A 68 -15.78 -12.33 14.83
CA THR A 68 -15.13 -11.55 15.89
C THR A 68 -14.97 -10.07 15.52
N GLY A 69 -15.17 -9.72 14.25
CA GLY A 69 -14.84 -8.40 13.69
C GLY A 69 -13.35 -8.19 13.43
N ASP A 70 -12.49 -9.13 13.83
CA ASP A 70 -11.04 -8.95 13.80
C ASP A 70 -10.50 -8.70 12.41
N ILE A 71 -9.40 -7.96 12.35
CA ILE A 71 -8.70 -7.67 11.11
C ILE A 71 -7.86 -8.88 10.70
N GLU A 72 -8.15 -9.37 9.51
CA GLU A 72 -7.54 -10.57 8.94
C GLU A 72 -6.59 -10.25 7.77
N ASP A 73 -6.68 -9.02 7.21
CA ASP A 73 -5.80 -8.50 6.16
C ASP A 73 -5.86 -6.96 6.06
N ALA A 74 -4.82 -6.36 5.51
CA ALA A 74 -4.68 -4.92 5.26
C ALA A 74 -5.62 -4.43 4.14
N PRO A 75 -5.93 -3.12 4.08
CA PRO A 75 -5.40 -2.02 4.90
C PRO A 75 -6.31 -1.54 6.06
N ALA A 76 -7.19 -2.39 6.60
CA ALA A 76 -8.07 -2.02 7.72
C ALA A 76 -7.32 -1.41 8.92
N LEU A 77 -7.82 -0.32 9.49
CA LEU A 77 -7.20 0.31 10.66
C LEU A 77 -7.74 -0.26 11.98
N GLU A 78 -8.99 -0.70 11.97
CA GLU A 78 -9.72 -1.16 13.16
C GLU A 78 -10.56 -2.41 12.87
N PRO A 79 -10.81 -3.27 13.87
CA PRO A 79 -11.83 -4.31 13.77
C PRO A 79 -13.20 -3.72 13.44
N LEU A 80 -14.05 -4.52 12.82
CA LEU A 80 -15.48 -4.22 12.75
C LEU A 80 -16.09 -4.42 14.13
N LYS A 81 -17.10 -3.63 14.47
CA LYS A 81 -17.90 -3.90 15.66
C LYS A 81 -18.84 -5.04 15.36
N THR A 82 -18.98 -5.97 16.29
CA THR A 82 -19.88 -7.12 16.20
C THR A 82 -21.17 -6.86 16.97
N PHE A 83 -22.27 -7.44 16.51
CA PHE A 83 -23.56 -7.41 17.17
C PHE A 83 -23.96 -8.82 17.59
N GLU A 84 -24.64 -8.95 18.72
CA GLU A 84 -25.23 -10.23 19.11
C GLU A 84 -26.37 -10.58 18.14
N VAL A 85 -26.42 -11.85 17.73
CA VAL A 85 -27.42 -12.37 16.79
C VAL A 85 -28.19 -13.51 17.44
N LYS A 86 -29.52 -13.46 17.37
CA LYS A 86 -30.40 -14.60 17.73
C LYS A 86 -31.27 -14.99 16.55
N VAL A 87 -31.55 -16.29 16.45
CA VAL A 87 -32.42 -16.85 15.41
C VAL A 87 -33.62 -17.50 16.09
N GLU A 88 -34.80 -16.96 15.85
CA GLU A 88 -36.07 -17.45 16.42
C GLU A 88 -37.13 -17.46 15.31
N ASP A 89 -37.88 -18.56 15.19
CA ASP A 89 -38.95 -18.74 14.17
C ASP A 89 -38.53 -18.37 12.73
N GLY A 90 -37.28 -18.69 12.37
CA GLY A 90 -36.71 -18.40 11.05
C GLY A 90 -36.37 -16.93 10.80
N LYS A 91 -36.49 -16.06 11.81
CA LYS A 91 -36.10 -14.65 11.77
C LYS A 91 -34.74 -14.46 12.45
N VAL A 92 -33.95 -13.52 11.92
CA VAL A 92 -32.65 -13.12 12.47
C VAL A 92 -32.80 -11.79 13.19
N TYR A 93 -32.55 -11.80 14.49
CA TYR A 93 -32.59 -10.63 15.37
C TYR A 93 -31.17 -10.16 15.65
N ILE A 94 -30.93 -8.85 15.52
CA ILE A 94 -29.65 -8.22 15.81
C ILE A 94 -29.84 -7.34 17.05
N PHE A 95 -29.04 -7.57 18.09
CA PHE A 95 -29.05 -6.77 19.31
C PHE A 95 -27.93 -5.75 19.23
N VAL A 96 -28.31 -4.47 19.27
CA VAL A 96 -27.40 -3.34 19.09
C VAL A 96 -27.27 -2.58 20.40
N ASP A 97 -26.03 -2.46 20.88
CA ASP A 97 -25.65 -1.50 21.90
C ASP A 97 -25.22 -0.20 21.22
N TYR A 98 -26.11 0.79 21.18
CA TYR A 98 -25.86 2.08 20.53
C TYR A 98 -24.80 2.92 21.26
N GLU A 99 -24.63 2.74 22.57
CA GLU A 99 -23.59 3.43 23.32
C GLU A 99 -22.21 2.87 22.94
N ALA A 100 -22.06 1.54 22.96
CA ALA A 100 -20.84 0.87 22.50
C ALA A 100 -20.54 1.18 21.02
N LEU A 101 -21.58 1.37 20.19
CA LEU A 101 -21.42 1.71 18.78
C LEU A 101 -20.81 3.11 18.55
N ASN A 102 -21.01 4.05 19.47
CA ASN A 102 -20.44 5.40 19.37
C ASN A 102 -19.03 5.51 20.00
N GLN A 103 -18.58 4.51 20.77
CA GLN A 103 -17.26 4.52 21.40
C GLN A 103 -16.13 4.19 20.42
N SER A 104 -14.90 4.64 20.68
CA SER A 104 -13.72 4.23 19.91
C SER A 104 -13.43 2.73 20.09
N ASN A 105 -12.97 2.06 19.03
CA ASN A 105 -12.42 0.69 19.14
C ASN A 105 -11.08 0.65 19.91
N TRP A 106 -10.50 1.82 20.21
CA TRP A 106 -9.27 1.95 20.96
C TRP A 106 -9.52 2.44 22.38
N LYS A 107 -8.97 1.70 23.34
CA LYS A 107 -8.77 2.19 24.71
C LYS A 107 -7.33 2.68 24.85
N PRO A 108 -7.08 3.81 25.54
CA PRO A 108 -5.72 4.28 25.78
C PRO A 108 -4.87 3.22 26.48
N CYS A 109 -3.73 2.88 25.89
CA CYS A 109 -2.72 1.96 26.43
C CYS A 109 -1.72 2.69 27.35
N LYS A 110 -2.03 3.91 27.77
CA LYS A 110 -1.13 4.79 28.52
C LYS A 110 -0.91 4.23 29.92
N HIS A 111 0.35 3.95 30.23
CA HIS A 111 0.76 3.59 31.59
C HIS A 111 0.85 4.85 32.45
N SER A 112 0.59 4.70 33.76
CA SER A 112 0.89 5.76 34.73
C SER A 112 2.40 6.04 34.73
N SER A 113 2.81 7.30 34.88
CA SER A 113 4.21 7.70 35.00
C SER A 113 4.93 7.05 36.20
N SER A 114 4.18 6.54 37.18
CA SER A 114 4.67 5.83 38.36
C SER A 114 4.84 4.30 38.19
N GLN A 115 4.38 3.72 37.08
CA GLN A 115 4.49 2.27 36.83
C GLN A 115 5.74 1.94 36.02
N SER A 116 6.54 0.97 36.49
CA SER A 116 7.62 0.40 35.69
C SER A 116 7.03 -0.37 34.51
N ARG A 117 7.44 -0.06 33.28
CA ARG A 117 7.02 -0.86 32.10
C ARG A 117 7.62 -2.26 32.20
N SER A 118 6.76 -3.26 32.11
CA SER A 118 7.11 -4.68 31.93
C SER A 118 7.47 -4.95 30.46
N GLY A 119 8.48 -5.78 30.23
CA GLY A 119 8.81 -6.29 28.89
C GLY A 119 9.84 -5.48 28.10
N PRO A 120 10.22 -5.97 26.90
CA PRO A 120 11.36 -5.45 26.14
C PRO A 120 11.10 -4.04 25.58
N HIS A 121 12.17 -3.28 25.36
CA HIS A 121 12.13 -2.02 24.62
C HIS A 121 12.23 -2.30 23.11
N THR A 122 11.16 -1.99 22.38
CA THR A 122 11.15 -2.09 20.91
C THR A 122 11.35 -0.70 20.29
N VAL A 123 12.30 -0.60 19.36
CA VAL A 123 12.57 0.64 18.62
C VAL A 123 12.24 0.46 17.13
N PHE A 124 11.52 1.42 16.57
CA PHE A 124 11.18 1.48 15.15
C PHE A 124 11.97 2.60 14.47
N VAL A 125 12.51 2.30 13.29
CA VAL A 125 13.17 3.28 12.41
C VAL A 125 12.30 3.49 11.17
N GLY A 126 11.63 4.65 11.12
CA GLY A 126 10.58 5.00 10.15
C GLY A 126 9.19 4.99 10.80
N CYS A 127 8.32 5.92 10.39
CA CYS A 127 6.94 6.06 10.89
C CYS A 127 5.91 5.89 9.74
N GLY A 128 6.12 4.87 8.89
CA GLY A 128 5.22 4.51 7.79
C GLY A 128 4.18 3.46 8.18
N ALA A 129 3.53 2.87 7.17
CA ALA A 129 2.50 1.84 7.35
C ALA A 129 2.96 0.64 8.20
N VAL A 130 4.19 0.17 8.01
CA VAL A 130 4.76 -0.95 8.80
C VAL A 130 4.71 -0.63 10.29
N THR A 131 5.23 0.54 10.67
CA THR A 131 5.31 0.96 12.07
C THR A 131 3.93 1.17 12.68
N LEU A 132 3.02 1.85 11.98
CA LEU A 132 1.65 2.06 12.45
C LEU A 132 0.96 0.72 12.74
N HIS A 133 0.98 -0.18 11.76
CA HIS A 133 0.29 -1.46 11.89
C HIS A 133 0.98 -2.40 12.89
N ALA A 134 2.31 -2.38 13.00
CA ALA A 134 3.03 -3.14 14.01
C ALA A 134 2.71 -2.67 15.42
N VAL A 135 2.82 -1.38 15.70
CA VAL A 135 2.54 -0.83 17.04
C VAL A 135 1.09 -1.06 17.43
N GLN A 136 0.14 -0.84 16.52
CA GLN A 136 -1.26 -1.13 16.76
C GLN A 136 -1.47 -2.62 17.09
N GLU A 137 -0.89 -3.53 16.31
CA GLU A 137 -1.03 -4.97 16.56
C GLU A 137 -0.37 -5.40 17.87
N MET A 138 0.79 -4.83 18.19
CA MET A 138 1.48 -5.06 19.47
C MET A 138 0.57 -4.69 20.65
N ARG A 139 -0.03 -3.50 20.63
CA ARG A 139 -0.94 -3.06 21.70
C ARG A 139 -2.20 -3.89 21.78
N ARG A 140 -2.80 -4.28 20.64
CA ARG A 140 -3.96 -5.19 20.62
C ARG A 140 -3.66 -6.56 21.19
N CYS A 141 -2.44 -7.07 20.96
CA CYS A 141 -1.98 -8.33 21.51
C CYS A 141 -1.46 -8.22 22.96
N GLY A 142 -1.67 -7.09 23.64
CA GLY A 142 -1.31 -6.91 25.05
C GLY A 142 0.17 -6.64 25.30
N TYR A 143 0.93 -6.15 24.32
CA TYR A 143 2.32 -5.76 24.54
C TYR A 143 2.40 -4.54 25.47
N GLU A 144 3.04 -4.68 26.62
CA GLU A 144 3.20 -3.63 27.64
C GLU A 144 4.56 -2.89 27.56
N GLY A 145 5.50 -3.44 26.79
CA GLY A 145 6.87 -2.93 26.68
C GLY A 145 6.95 -1.50 26.13
N ARG A 146 8.11 -0.87 26.38
CA ARG A 146 8.42 0.46 25.85
C ARG A 146 8.50 0.42 24.33
N ILE A 147 7.91 1.40 23.65
CA ILE A 147 8.00 1.58 22.20
C ILE A 147 8.54 2.98 21.91
N THR A 148 9.64 3.05 21.16
CA THR A 148 10.17 4.31 20.60
C THR A 148 10.08 4.26 19.08
N VAL A 149 9.57 5.32 18.47
CA VAL A 149 9.52 5.46 17.00
C VAL A 149 10.38 6.65 16.60
N LEU A 150 11.41 6.39 15.79
CA LEU A 150 12.30 7.41 15.23
C LEU A 150 11.92 7.64 13.77
N THR A 151 11.65 8.88 13.37
CA THR A 151 11.33 9.19 11.97
C THR A 151 12.00 10.47 11.52
N ALA A 152 12.49 10.47 10.28
CA ALA A 152 13.05 11.64 9.61
C ALA A 152 11.99 12.69 9.27
N GLU A 153 10.72 12.27 9.09
CA GLU A 153 9.62 13.17 8.74
C GLU A 153 9.17 14.00 9.97
N PRO A 154 8.72 15.25 9.77
CA PRO A 154 8.26 16.13 10.86
C PRO A 154 6.81 15.87 11.28
N TYR A 155 6.23 14.73 10.88
CA TYR A 155 4.85 14.34 11.14
C TYR A 155 4.72 12.83 11.39
N PRO A 156 3.64 12.38 12.07
CA PRO A 156 3.28 10.96 12.17
C PRO A 156 2.89 10.35 10.82
N THR A 157 2.51 9.06 10.83
CA THR A 157 2.14 8.34 9.60
C THR A 157 1.09 9.05 8.76
N ILE A 158 1.44 9.31 7.49
CA ILE A 158 0.52 9.77 6.45
C ILE A 158 0.13 8.65 5.49
N ASP A 159 -1.07 8.75 4.94
CA ASP A 159 -1.61 7.99 3.83
C ASP A 159 -0.91 8.43 2.54
N ARG A 160 0.30 7.87 2.35
CA ARG A 160 1.18 8.20 1.23
C ARG A 160 0.54 7.98 -0.15
N PRO A 161 -0.31 6.94 -0.37
CA PRO A 161 -1.09 6.80 -1.60
C PRO A 161 -1.95 8.01 -1.98
N ARG A 162 -2.35 8.88 -1.04
CA ARG A 162 -3.12 10.09 -1.35
C ARG A 162 -2.31 11.19 -2.00
N LEU A 163 -0.99 11.21 -1.81
CA LEU A 163 -0.13 12.31 -2.27
C LEU A 163 -0.09 12.47 -3.78
N SER A 164 -0.31 11.38 -4.54
CA SER A 164 -0.32 11.39 -6.00
C SER A 164 -1.71 11.54 -6.62
N LYS A 165 -2.78 11.50 -5.81
CA LYS A 165 -4.18 11.43 -6.29
C LYS A 165 -4.95 12.73 -6.15
N ALA A 166 -4.39 13.72 -5.46
CA ALA A 166 -5.01 15.01 -5.23
C ALA A 166 -4.04 16.16 -5.53
N TYR A 167 -4.59 17.25 -6.05
CA TYR A 167 -3.87 18.53 -6.11
C TYR A 167 -3.80 19.16 -4.72
N ALA A 168 -2.66 19.76 -4.36
CA ALA A 168 -2.46 20.49 -3.11
C ALA A 168 -2.82 19.69 -1.82
N PRO A 169 -2.17 18.54 -1.56
CA PRO A 169 -2.44 17.78 -0.35
C PRO A 169 -2.09 18.56 0.93
N GLU A 170 -2.92 18.39 1.95
CA GLU A 170 -2.75 19.00 3.28
C GLU A 170 -2.49 17.93 4.33
N LEU A 171 -1.65 18.25 5.33
CA LEU A 171 -1.24 17.29 6.36
C LEU A 171 -2.44 16.68 7.08
N LYS A 172 -3.39 17.51 7.53
CA LYS A 172 -4.58 17.05 8.28
C LYS A 172 -5.41 16.00 7.55
N HIS A 173 -5.44 16.03 6.22
CA HIS A 173 -6.19 15.07 5.39
C HIS A 173 -5.35 13.86 4.95
N ALA A 174 -4.03 13.95 5.11
CA ALA A 174 -3.08 12.90 4.83
C ALA A 174 -2.76 12.07 6.08
N LEU A 175 -2.86 12.61 7.29
CA LEU A 175 -2.63 11.86 8.53
C LEU A 175 -3.56 10.65 8.62
N VAL A 176 -2.99 9.47 8.88
CA VAL A 176 -3.77 8.26 9.19
C VAL A 176 -4.25 8.31 10.64
N ARG A 177 -3.37 8.77 11.52
CA ARG A 177 -3.60 9.02 12.95
C ARG A 177 -2.84 10.27 13.35
N ASP A 178 -3.44 11.09 14.20
CA ASP A 178 -2.78 12.28 14.73
C ASP A 178 -1.74 11.92 15.81
N GLU A 179 -0.98 12.93 16.24
CA GLU A 179 0.09 12.74 17.22
C GLU A 179 -0.42 12.36 18.62
N SER A 180 -1.62 12.83 19.02
CA SER A 180 -2.26 12.45 20.28
C SER A 180 -2.54 10.95 20.30
N PHE A 181 -3.09 10.40 19.21
CA PHE A 181 -3.32 8.96 19.12
C PHE A 181 -2.03 8.15 19.34
N TRP A 182 -0.91 8.57 18.74
CA TRP A 182 0.38 7.91 18.95
C TRP A 182 0.89 7.98 20.39
N ARG A 183 0.92 9.18 20.97
CA ARG A 183 1.53 9.40 22.28
C ARG A 183 0.63 8.97 23.44
N GLU A 184 -0.66 9.23 23.32
CA GLU A 184 -1.62 9.10 24.41
C GLU A 184 -2.43 7.81 24.31
N THR A 185 -2.78 7.38 23.10
CA THR A 185 -3.54 6.13 22.91
C THR A 185 -2.61 4.93 22.79
N LEU A 186 -1.56 4.99 21.97
CA LEU A 186 -0.62 3.87 21.77
C LEU A 186 0.57 3.87 22.76
N ASP A 187 0.71 4.91 23.58
CA ASP A 187 1.79 5.06 24.56
C ASP A 187 3.21 4.91 23.96
N VAL A 188 3.45 5.69 22.90
CA VAL A 188 4.68 5.68 22.10
C VAL A 188 5.53 6.92 22.37
N ASP A 189 6.82 6.70 22.59
CA ASP A 189 7.85 7.75 22.49
C ASP A 189 8.10 8.05 21.01
N LEU A 190 7.26 8.91 20.44
CA LEU A 190 7.34 9.33 19.05
C LEU A 190 8.35 10.48 18.90
N ARG A 191 9.43 10.25 18.13
CA ARG A 191 10.49 11.24 17.89
C ARG A 191 10.52 11.62 16.42
N LEU A 192 9.84 12.71 16.11
CA LEU A 192 9.77 13.31 14.76
C LEU A 192 11.08 14.03 14.42
N SER A 193 11.38 14.20 13.13
CA SER A 193 12.62 14.86 12.65
C SER A 193 13.93 14.27 13.20
N ASN A 194 13.94 12.98 13.58
CA ASN A 194 15.10 12.26 14.10
C ASN A 194 15.64 11.28 13.05
N TYR A 195 16.82 11.60 12.52
CA TYR A 195 17.48 10.83 11.48
C TYR A 195 18.42 9.79 12.11
N VAL A 196 18.13 8.51 11.94
CA VAL A 196 19.08 7.43 12.30
C VAL A 196 20.24 7.44 11.31
N TYR A 197 21.45 7.52 11.85
CA TYR A 197 22.69 7.60 11.08
C TYR A 197 23.41 6.25 10.95
N ALA A 198 23.35 5.42 12.00
CA ALA A 198 23.99 4.12 12.06
C ALA A 198 23.30 3.18 13.05
N ILE A 199 23.49 1.87 12.86
CA ILE A 199 23.06 0.79 13.73
C ILE A 199 24.28 0.00 14.17
N ASP A 200 24.34 -0.33 15.45
CA ASP A 200 25.29 -1.27 16.03
C ASP A 200 24.49 -2.43 16.62
N THR A 201 24.47 -3.54 15.88
CA THR A 201 23.70 -4.76 16.21
C THR A 201 24.35 -5.57 17.32
N ASN A 202 25.67 -5.44 17.52
CA ASN A 202 26.40 -6.11 18.60
C ASN A 202 26.06 -5.46 19.94
N MET A 203 26.06 -4.13 19.99
CA MET A 203 25.72 -3.37 21.19
C MET A 203 24.23 -3.03 21.31
N LYS A 204 23.41 -3.48 20.34
CA LYS A 204 21.98 -3.19 20.23
C LYS A 204 21.63 -1.71 20.43
N ARG A 205 22.27 -0.83 19.66
CA ARG A 205 22.05 0.63 19.72
C ARG A 205 21.94 1.27 18.35
N LEU A 206 21.25 2.40 18.31
CA LEU A 206 21.10 3.29 17.16
C LEU A 206 21.81 4.61 17.46
N SER A 207 22.55 5.12 16.50
CA SER A 207 23.12 6.47 16.52
C SER A 207 22.20 7.41 15.76
N ILE A 208 21.75 8.48 16.40
CA ILE A 208 20.93 9.52 15.80
C ILE A 208 21.83 10.68 15.37
N ARG A 209 21.57 11.26 14.19
CA ARG A 209 22.25 12.46 13.72
C ARG A 209 22.12 13.57 14.78
N GLY A 210 23.26 14.14 15.18
CA GLY A 210 23.33 15.09 16.30
C GLY A 210 23.88 14.50 17.60
N GLY A 211 24.23 13.21 17.63
CA GLY A 211 25.06 12.60 18.69
C GLY A 211 24.32 11.78 19.74
N ASN A 212 22.98 11.77 19.71
CA ASN A 212 22.18 10.96 20.64
C ASN A 212 22.22 9.46 20.27
N THR A 213 22.09 8.60 21.28
CA THR A 213 21.99 7.14 21.09
C THR A 213 20.69 6.60 21.68
N VAL A 214 20.18 5.50 21.10
CA VAL A 214 19.01 4.78 21.60
C VAL A 214 19.33 3.29 21.63
N ILE A 215 19.19 2.68 22.81
CA ILE A 215 19.35 1.23 23.00
C ILE A 215 18.02 0.54 22.70
N TYR A 216 18.07 -0.72 22.26
CA TYR A 216 16.88 -1.53 22.00
C TYR A 216 17.05 -2.98 22.46
N ASP A 217 15.94 -3.64 22.78
CA ASP A 217 15.88 -5.10 22.87
C ASP A 217 15.46 -5.71 21.53
N ASN A 218 14.46 -5.09 20.89
CA ASN A 218 14.00 -5.40 19.54
C ASN A 218 14.08 -4.17 18.63
N LEU A 219 14.42 -4.38 17.36
CA LEU A 219 14.53 -3.33 16.36
C LEU A 219 13.69 -3.65 15.13
N VAL A 220 12.92 -2.67 14.64
CA VAL A 220 12.15 -2.79 13.40
C VAL A 220 12.56 -1.70 12.41
N LEU A 221 13.05 -2.13 11.23
CA LEU A 221 13.44 -1.26 10.13
C LEU A 221 12.28 -1.08 9.16
N ALA A 222 11.78 0.15 9.07
CA ALA A 222 10.58 0.52 8.32
C ALA A 222 10.79 1.84 7.54
N THR A 223 12.01 2.06 7.03
CA THR A 223 12.38 3.32 6.35
C THR A 223 11.79 3.44 4.94
N GLY A 224 11.22 2.36 4.41
CA GLY A 224 10.59 2.34 3.10
C GLY A 224 11.59 2.58 1.97
N SER A 225 11.21 3.43 1.01
CA SER A 225 12.01 3.76 -0.17
C SER A 225 12.13 5.27 -0.41
N VAL A 226 13.15 5.66 -1.16
CA VAL A 226 13.39 7.02 -1.66
C VAL A 226 13.25 7.06 -3.20
N PRO A 227 12.76 8.15 -3.79
CA PRO A 227 12.67 8.30 -5.24
C PRO A 227 14.03 8.19 -5.91
N ARG A 228 14.08 7.57 -7.10
CA ARG A 228 15.26 7.62 -7.97
C ARG A 228 15.22 8.90 -8.80
N ARG A 229 16.38 9.54 -8.93
CA ARG A 229 16.67 10.54 -9.96
C ARG A 229 17.50 9.87 -11.04
N LEU A 230 17.26 10.21 -12.31
CA LEU A 230 18.10 9.74 -13.41
C LEU A 230 19.50 10.37 -13.30
N PRO A 231 20.57 9.61 -13.58
CA PRO A 231 21.94 10.12 -13.56
C PRO A 231 22.26 10.88 -14.86
N ILE A 232 21.53 11.97 -15.12
CA ILE A 232 21.65 12.80 -16.32
C ILE A 232 21.97 14.25 -15.96
N GLU A 233 22.51 14.99 -16.92
CA GLU A 233 22.71 16.43 -16.77
C GLU A 233 21.37 17.15 -16.49
N GLY A 234 21.40 18.12 -15.59
CA GLY A 234 20.23 18.89 -15.17
C GLY A 234 19.28 18.17 -14.21
N ALA A 235 19.54 16.91 -13.80
CA ALA A 235 18.66 16.15 -12.89
C ALA A 235 18.42 16.78 -11.51
N ASN A 236 19.30 17.70 -11.08
CA ASN A 236 19.19 18.45 -9.81
C ASN A 236 18.90 19.94 -10.02
N ALA A 237 18.48 20.35 -11.22
CA ALA A 237 18.14 21.74 -11.54
C ALA A 237 16.92 22.23 -10.74
N LYS A 238 16.80 23.54 -10.58
CA LYS A 238 15.62 24.17 -9.99
C LYS A 238 14.43 23.95 -10.91
N GLY A 239 13.32 23.47 -10.36
CA GLY A 239 12.15 23.06 -11.16
C GLY A 239 12.10 21.56 -11.47
N VAL A 240 13.08 20.77 -11.02
CA VAL A 240 13.05 19.29 -11.08
C VAL A 240 12.64 18.69 -9.74
N TYR A 241 11.46 18.08 -9.72
CA TYR A 241 10.83 17.50 -8.54
C TYR A 241 10.83 15.97 -8.59
N VAL A 242 10.65 15.37 -7.42
CA VAL A 242 10.27 13.97 -7.19
C VAL A 242 9.03 13.97 -6.30
N LEU A 243 8.43 12.81 -6.04
CA LEU A 243 7.31 12.69 -5.12
C LEU A 243 7.52 11.52 -4.16
N ARG A 244 7.63 11.80 -2.85
CA ARG A 244 7.54 10.78 -1.78
C ARG A 244 6.92 11.33 -0.50
N SER A 245 7.25 12.56 -0.16
CA SER A 245 6.83 13.23 1.07
C SER A 245 5.71 14.24 0.82
N LEU A 246 5.05 14.69 1.89
CA LEU A 246 4.11 15.81 1.81
C LEU A 246 4.79 17.09 1.28
N ASP A 247 6.03 17.34 1.72
CA ASP A 247 6.81 18.51 1.32
C ASP A 247 7.09 18.53 -0.18
N ASP A 248 7.34 17.35 -0.78
CA ASP A 248 7.49 17.21 -2.23
C ASP A 248 6.19 17.62 -2.94
N ALA A 249 5.05 17.09 -2.51
CA ALA A 249 3.74 17.36 -3.11
C ALA A 249 3.35 18.85 -2.99
N GLN A 250 3.61 19.46 -1.84
CA GLN A 250 3.40 20.88 -1.60
C GLN A 250 4.35 21.75 -2.42
N SER A 251 5.61 21.33 -2.60
CA SER A 251 6.58 22.03 -3.43
C SER A 251 6.18 22.04 -4.90
N ILE A 252 5.70 20.91 -5.43
CA ILE A 252 5.15 20.81 -6.80
C ILE A 252 3.95 21.75 -6.96
N THR A 253 3.01 21.69 -6.02
CA THR A 253 1.80 22.55 -6.01
C THR A 253 2.18 24.03 -5.98
N LYS A 254 3.12 24.42 -5.11
CA LYS A 254 3.59 25.80 -5.00
C LYS A 254 4.26 26.26 -6.29
N ALA A 255 5.01 25.40 -6.96
CA ALA A 255 5.68 25.73 -8.21
C ALA A 255 4.68 25.94 -9.36
N LEU A 256 3.66 25.07 -9.45
CA LEU A 256 2.57 25.19 -10.43
C LEU A 256 1.83 26.52 -10.28
N LYS A 257 1.47 26.92 -9.05
CA LYS A 257 0.74 28.17 -8.77
C LYS A 257 1.46 29.45 -9.20
N LYS A 258 2.77 29.41 -9.44
CA LYS A 258 3.54 30.58 -9.89
C LYS A 258 3.26 30.94 -11.34
N ARG A 259 2.64 30.05 -12.13
CA ARG A 259 2.39 30.24 -13.56
C ARG A 259 0.92 29.89 -13.85
N PRO A 260 0.24 30.61 -14.76
CA PRO A 260 -1.17 30.35 -15.07
C PRO A 260 -1.39 29.04 -15.83
N SER A 261 -0.43 28.58 -16.64
CA SER A 261 -0.51 27.32 -17.40
C SER A 261 0.90 26.78 -17.72
N PRO A 262 1.65 26.30 -16.70
CA PRO A 262 3.01 25.80 -16.90
C PRO A 262 3.06 24.53 -17.75
N GLU A 263 4.14 24.35 -18.49
CA GLU A 263 4.46 23.09 -19.16
C GLU A 263 5.15 22.12 -18.20
N LEU A 264 4.49 21.02 -17.87
CA LEU A 264 5.00 19.99 -16.98
C LEU A 264 5.41 18.75 -17.77
N VAL A 265 6.69 18.39 -17.69
CA VAL A 265 7.18 17.10 -18.20
C VAL A 265 7.29 16.11 -17.05
N ILE A 266 6.59 14.98 -17.13
CA ILE A 266 6.70 13.86 -16.18
C ILE A 266 7.57 12.79 -16.82
N ILE A 267 8.72 12.50 -16.21
CA ILE A 267 9.60 11.41 -16.65
C ILE A 267 9.18 10.14 -15.93
N GLY A 268 8.56 9.21 -16.66
CA GLY A 268 8.06 7.94 -16.15
C GLY A 268 6.55 7.79 -16.31
N THR A 269 6.16 6.69 -16.95
CA THR A 269 4.76 6.29 -17.22
C THR A 269 4.30 5.13 -16.31
N GLY A 270 4.86 5.08 -15.09
CA GLY A 270 4.40 4.20 -14.02
C GLY A 270 3.21 4.78 -13.25
N PHE A 271 2.72 4.08 -12.22
CA PHE A 271 1.53 4.48 -11.46
C PHE A 271 1.60 5.92 -10.94
N ILE A 272 2.69 6.30 -10.26
CA ILE A 272 2.84 7.66 -9.71
C ILE A 272 2.83 8.71 -10.83
N GLY A 273 3.51 8.44 -11.95
CA GLY A 273 3.58 9.37 -13.07
C GLY A 273 2.21 9.60 -13.72
N LEU A 274 1.44 8.53 -13.91
CA LEU A 274 0.08 8.61 -14.43
C LEU A 274 -0.87 9.32 -13.46
N GLU A 275 -0.88 8.93 -12.18
CA GLU A 275 -1.72 9.55 -11.15
C GLU A 275 -1.43 11.05 -11.04
N MET A 276 -0.16 11.44 -11.02
CA MET A 276 0.23 12.85 -11.00
C MET A 276 -0.12 13.57 -12.29
N GLY A 277 0.05 12.93 -13.45
CA GLY A 277 -0.38 13.51 -14.72
C GLY A 277 -1.86 13.84 -14.71
N ILE A 278 -2.69 12.88 -14.28
CA ILE A 278 -4.15 13.04 -14.16
C ILE A 278 -4.51 14.12 -13.14
N ALA A 279 -3.91 14.10 -11.95
CA ALA A 279 -4.20 15.05 -10.87
C ALA A 279 -3.81 16.49 -11.23
N LEU A 280 -2.77 16.67 -12.06
CA LEU A 280 -2.23 17.97 -12.44
C LEU A 280 -2.69 18.48 -13.81
N ALA A 281 -3.41 17.68 -14.60
CA ALA A 281 -3.86 18.02 -15.95
C ALA A 281 -4.69 19.32 -16.03
N LYS A 282 -5.41 19.67 -14.95
CA LYS A 282 -6.19 20.92 -14.85
C LYS A 282 -5.34 22.15 -14.52
N HIS A 283 -4.09 21.96 -14.13
CA HIS A 283 -3.20 23.00 -13.60
C HIS A 283 -1.91 23.15 -14.42
N ALA A 284 -1.67 22.29 -15.41
CA ALA A 284 -0.48 22.31 -16.27
C ALA A 284 -0.78 21.65 -17.62
N LYS A 285 0.01 22.00 -18.64
CA LYS A 285 0.10 21.20 -19.87
C LYS A 285 1.05 20.05 -19.62
N VAL A 286 0.53 18.83 -19.54
CA VAL A 286 1.30 17.66 -19.09
C VAL A 286 1.76 16.82 -20.27
N THR A 287 3.07 16.54 -20.34
CA THR A 287 3.65 15.52 -21.22
C THR A 287 4.33 14.43 -20.39
N LEU A 288 3.92 13.19 -20.57
CA LEU A 288 4.52 12.02 -19.93
C LEU A 288 5.52 11.34 -20.87
N LEU A 289 6.70 11.03 -20.35
CA LEU A 289 7.77 10.36 -21.08
C LEU A 289 7.91 8.91 -20.61
N GLY A 290 7.76 7.97 -21.54
CA GLY A 290 7.90 6.53 -21.30
C GLY A 290 9.10 5.94 -22.03
N GLN A 291 9.91 5.14 -21.35
CA GLN A 291 10.98 4.35 -22.00
C GLN A 291 10.42 3.12 -22.74
N THR A 292 9.27 2.64 -22.30
CA THR A 292 8.51 1.51 -22.88
C THR A 292 7.58 2.00 -23.99
N HIS A 293 6.97 1.08 -24.75
CA HIS A 293 6.08 1.44 -25.87
C HIS A 293 4.73 1.95 -25.39
N VAL A 294 4.30 1.50 -24.21
CA VAL A 294 3.06 1.92 -23.55
C VAL A 294 3.33 2.15 -22.04
N PRO A 295 2.49 2.94 -21.34
CA PRO A 295 2.54 3.04 -19.88
C PRO A 295 2.33 1.65 -19.25
N LEU A 296 2.91 1.46 -18.06
CA LEU A 296 2.73 0.22 -17.28
C LEU A 296 3.04 -1.09 -18.03
N GLU A 297 3.84 -1.06 -19.10
CA GLU A 297 4.17 -2.25 -19.91
C GLU A 297 4.79 -3.38 -19.08
N GLY A 298 5.67 -3.04 -18.13
CA GLY A 298 6.27 -4.02 -17.22
C GLY A 298 5.21 -4.74 -16.35
N PRO A 299 4.48 -4.02 -15.48
CA PRO A 299 3.52 -4.66 -14.57
C PRO A 299 2.25 -5.20 -15.23
N LEU A 300 1.77 -4.59 -16.33
CA LEU A 300 0.46 -4.92 -16.92
C LEU A 300 0.52 -5.44 -18.37
N GLY A 301 1.70 -5.40 -19.01
CA GLY A 301 1.85 -5.82 -20.40
C GLY A 301 1.35 -4.80 -21.41
N ARG A 302 1.67 -5.03 -22.69
CA ARG A 302 1.40 -4.07 -23.77
C ARG A 302 -0.08 -3.84 -24.04
N SER A 303 -0.89 -4.89 -24.01
CA SER A 303 -2.33 -4.81 -24.32
C SER A 303 -3.05 -3.92 -23.31
N VAL A 304 -2.88 -4.20 -22.02
CA VAL A 304 -3.51 -3.43 -20.95
C VAL A 304 -2.93 -2.02 -20.87
N GLY A 305 -1.59 -1.89 -20.93
CA GLY A 305 -0.93 -0.58 -20.91
C GLY A 305 -1.36 0.35 -22.05
N GLY A 306 -1.47 -0.19 -23.27
CA GLY A 306 -1.93 0.56 -24.45
C GLY A 306 -3.38 1.02 -24.31
N GLY A 307 -4.29 0.13 -23.89
CA GLY A 307 -5.68 0.49 -23.65
C GLY A 307 -5.83 1.54 -22.55
N LEU A 308 -5.15 1.38 -21.42
CA LEU A 308 -5.16 2.38 -20.35
C LEU A 308 -4.68 3.75 -20.82
N GLN A 309 -3.68 3.81 -21.71
CA GLN A 309 -3.27 5.09 -22.30
C GLN A 309 -4.41 5.74 -23.08
N THR A 310 -5.10 4.98 -23.94
CA THR A 310 -6.25 5.45 -24.71
C THR A 310 -7.37 5.94 -23.79
N ALA A 311 -7.77 5.12 -22.81
CA ALA A 311 -8.81 5.46 -21.84
C ALA A 311 -8.51 6.78 -21.11
N ILE A 312 -7.26 6.93 -20.62
CA ILE A 312 -6.83 8.14 -19.94
C ILE A 312 -6.85 9.36 -20.88
N MET A 313 -6.40 9.22 -22.13
CA MET A 313 -6.38 10.31 -23.11
C MET A 313 -7.79 10.76 -23.55
N ASN A 314 -8.77 9.84 -23.55
CA ASN A 314 -10.17 10.17 -23.80
C ASN A 314 -10.76 11.05 -22.70
N GLU A 315 -10.25 10.92 -21.48
CA GLU A 315 -10.76 11.61 -20.29
C GLU A 315 -9.95 12.83 -19.85
N ARG A 316 -8.65 12.89 -20.19
CA ARG A 316 -7.72 13.92 -19.73
C ARG A 316 -6.82 14.37 -20.88
N PRO A 317 -6.51 15.68 -21.00
CA PRO A 317 -5.67 16.21 -22.06
C PRO A 317 -4.17 15.96 -21.79
N LEU A 318 -3.78 14.68 -21.67
CA LEU A 318 -2.39 14.27 -21.46
C LEU A 318 -1.71 13.95 -22.79
N ARG A 319 -0.44 14.35 -22.91
CA ARG A 319 0.41 13.95 -24.04
C ARG A 319 1.34 12.84 -23.59
N PHE A 320 1.42 11.76 -24.37
CA PHE A 320 2.37 10.68 -24.14
C PHE A 320 3.44 10.69 -25.21
N LEU A 321 4.69 10.60 -24.79
CA LEU A 321 5.82 10.34 -25.68
C LEU A 321 6.55 9.09 -25.16
N ASN A 322 6.25 7.97 -25.80
CA ASN A 322 6.74 6.64 -25.43
C ASN A 322 7.93 6.22 -26.29
N ALA A 323 8.60 5.15 -25.87
CA ALA A 323 9.81 4.62 -26.49
C ALA A 323 10.89 5.70 -26.71
N VAL A 324 11.10 6.56 -25.70
CA VAL A 324 12.14 7.60 -25.70
C VAL A 324 13.07 7.45 -24.50
N ASP A 325 14.33 7.79 -24.69
CA ASP A 325 15.30 7.96 -23.62
C ASP A 325 15.47 9.44 -23.29
N VAL A 326 15.51 9.78 -22.00
CA VAL A 326 15.82 11.15 -21.57
C VAL A 326 17.34 11.31 -21.55
N VAL A 327 17.84 12.24 -22.37
CA VAL A 327 19.28 12.49 -22.51
C VAL A 327 19.77 13.47 -21.45
N ARG A 328 19.09 14.61 -21.33
CA ARG A 328 19.42 15.69 -20.38
C ARG A 328 18.21 16.58 -20.11
N ILE A 329 18.27 17.34 -19.02
CA ILE A 329 17.36 18.44 -18.73
C ILE A 329 18.11 19.74 -18.98
N GLU A 330 17.64 20.53 -19.94
CA GLU A 330 18.26 21.81 -20.26
C GLU A 330 17.82 22.90 -19.29
N THR A 331 18.77 23.75 -18.93
CA THR A 331 18.59 24.80 -17.94
C THR A 331 18.94 26.18 -18.49
N ASP A 332 18.40 27.21 -17.84
CA ASP A 332 18.84 28.59 -18.03
C ASP A 332 20.15 28.89 -17.26
N MET A 333 20.65 30.11 -17.41
CA MET A 333 21.87 30.57 -16.71
C MET A 333 21.75 30.56 -15.18
N ASN A 334 20.53 30.49 -14.63
CA ASN A 334 20.26 30.44 -13.19
C ASN A 334 19.99 29.01 -12.68
N ASN A 335 20.24 28.01 -13.53
CA ASN A 335 20.00 26.59 -13.29
C ASN A 335 18.51 26.23 -13.07
N HIS A 336 17.58 26.98 -13.69
CA HIS A 336 16.17 26.59 -13.78
C HIS A 336 15.91 25.79 -15.05
N VAL A 337 15.04 24.79 -14.96
CA VAL A 337 14.58 24.03 -16.13
C VAL A 337 14.01 24.95 -17.21
N ARG A 338 14.41 24.70 -18.45
CA ARG A 338 13.82 25.26 -19.67
C ARG A 338 13.19 24.17 -20.55
N GLY A 339 13.70 22.95 -20.47
CA GLY A 339 13.21 21.86 -21.29
C GLY A 339 13.87 20.52 -20.99
N VAL A 340 13.38 19.49 -21.66
CA VAL A 340 13.89 18.13 -21.58
C VAL A 340 14.27 17.68 -22.99
N VAL A 341 15.49 17.17 -23.14
CA VAL A 341 15.95 16.59 -24.40
C VAL A 341 15.78 15.09 -24.33
N VAL A 342 15.10 14.55 -25.34
CA VAL A 342 14.80 13.13 -25.46
C VAL A 342 15.29 12.58 -26.78
N GLN A 343 15.66 11.31 -26.78
CA GLN A 343 16.08 10.58 -27.96
C GLN A 343 15.05 9.47 -28.21
N PRO A 344 14.28 9.51 -29.31
CA PRO A 344 13.45 8.38 -29.70
C PRO A 344 14.32 7.14 -29.94
N ARG A 345 13.83 5.98 -29.49
CA ARG A 345 14.55 4.70 -29.62
C ARG A 345 14.55 4.13 -31.03
N ALA A 346 13.76 4.69 -31.94
CA ALA A 346 13.79 4.33 -33.35
C ALA A 346 15.15 4.72 -33.94
N ARG A 347 15.81 3.77 -34.62
CA ARG A 347 17.16 3.94 -35.16
C ARG A 347 17.22 5.16 -36.09
N GLY A 348 18.20 6.04 -35.88
CA GLY A 348 18.44 7.23 -36.70
C GLY A 348 17.51 8.40 -36.41
N SER A 349 16.66 8.31 -35.37
CA SER A 349 15.88 9.47 -34.93
C SER A 349 16.79 10.56 -34.36
N PRO A 350 16.53 11.84 -34.61
CA PRO A 350 17.25 12.94 -33.97
C PRO A 350 16.80 13.14 -32.52
N GLU A 351 17.63 13.80 -31.72
CA GLU A 351 17.19 14.34 -30.43
C GLU A 351 16.04 15.33 -30.63
N LEU A 352 15.09 15.31 -29.70
CA LEU A 352 13.94 16.21 -29.65
C LEU A 352 14.01 17.05 -28.39
N PHE A 353 13.83 18.36 -28.53
CA PHE A 353 13.71 19.28 -27.41
C PHE A 353 12.24 19.51 -27.06
N LEU A 354 11.87 19.27 -25.81
CA LEU A 354 10.56 19.54 -25.26
C LEU A 354 10.67 20.72 -24.30
N ASN A 355 9.93 21.80 -24.55
CA ASN A 355 9.79 22.89 -23.59
C ASN A 355 9.22 22.34 -22.27
N ALA A 356 9.79 22.80 -21.15
CA ALA A 356 9.33 22.42 -19.82
C ALA A 356 9.60 23.56 -18.84
N ASP A 357 8.56 23.95 -18.13
CA ASP A 357 8.61 24.87 -17.00
C ASP A 357 9.00 24.15 -15.71
N LEU A 358 8.58 22.89 -15.59
CA LEU A 358 8.77 22.01 -14.45
C LEU A 358 8.97 20.58 -14.95
N VAL A 359 9.77 19.80 -14.22
CA VAL A 359 9.95 18.37 -14.46
C VAL A 359 9.59 17.59 -13.20
N LEU A 360 8.82 16.53 -13.34
CA LEU A 360 8.58 15.54 -12.28
C LEU A 360 9.23 14.21 -12.66
N MET A 361 10.24 13.78 -11.89
CA MET A 361 10.85 12.47 -12.04
C MET A 361 10.04 11.41 -11.27
N SER A 362 9.36 10.54 -12.03
CA SER A 362 8.65 9.35 -11.55
C SER A 362 9.35 8.07 -12.04
N THR A 363 10.67 8.00 -11.80
CA THR A 363 11.55 6.98 -12.40
C THR A 363 11.80 5.75 -11.49
N GLY A 364 10.81 5.44 -10.65
CA GLY A 364 10.90 4.37 -9.65
C GLY A 364 11.56 4.80 -8.34
N ALA A 365 11.72 3.84 -7.44
CA ALA A 365 12.24 4.06 -6.10
C ALA A 365 13.37 3.07 -5.76
N LYS A 366 14.17 3.39 -4.74
CA LYS A 366 15.17 2.49 -4.16
C LYS A 366 14.96 2.38 -2.65
N PRO A 367 15.28 1.24 -2.01
CA PRO A 367 15.23 1.10 -0.56
C PRO A 367 15.95 2.24 0.16
N ALA A 368 15.36 2.73 1.25
CA ALA A 368 15.93 3.81 2.07
C ALA A 368 16.94 3.24 3.08
N THR A 369 18.03 2.65 2.56
CA THR A 369 19.04 1.89 3.32
C THR A 369 20.39 2.58 3.43
N GLU A 370 20.52 3.83 2.97
CA GLU A 370 21.81 4.54 2.89
C GLU A 370 22.53 4.62 4.24
N PHE A 371 21.80 4.83 5.34
CA PHE A 371 22.35 4.91 6.69
C PHE A 371 23.00 3.59 7.17
N LEU A 372 22.59 2.44 6.60
CA LEU A 372 23.19 1.14 6.92
C LEU A 372 24.64 1.02 6.44
N ARG A 373 25.08 1.87 5.50
CA ARG A 373 26.49 1.93 5.08
C ARG A 373 27.43 2.33 6.22
N ASN A 374 26.91 3.04 7.23
CA ASN A 374 27.65 3.41 8.43
C ASN A 374 27.51 2.38 9.57
N SER A 375 26.98 1.19 9.27
CA SER A 375 26.58 0.17 10.24
C SER A 375 27.37 -1.13 9.99
N PRO A 376 28.66 -1.20 10.35
CA PRO A 376 29.55 -2.29 9.94
C PRO A 376 29.17 -3.66 10.51
N SER A 377 28.37 -3.72 11.57
CA SER A 377 27.85 -4.97 12.14
C SER A 377 26.52 -5.41 11.51
N PHE A 378 25.95 -4.62 10.61
CA PHE A 378 24.71 -4.95 9.90
C PHE A 378 25.02 -5.88 8.71
N PRO A 379 24.19 -6.89 8.42
CA PRO A 379 24.38 -7.78 7.28
C PRO A 379 24.43 -7.05 5.94
N ASP A 380 25.06 -7.67 4.95
CA ASP A 380 25.10 -7.15 3.59
C ASP A 380 23.70 -6.98 3.00
N LEU A 381 23.53 -5.89 2.24
CA LEU A 381 22.31 -5.62 1.51
C LEU A 381 22.31 -6.39 0.18
N ARG A 382 21.11 -6.66 -0.34
CA ARG A 382 20.97 -7.20 -1.70
C ARG A 382 21.47 -6.20 -2.74
N ALA A 383 21.69 -6.66 -3.98
CA ALA A 383 22.20 -5.83 -5.07
C ALA A 383 21.33 -4.60 -5.37
N ASP A 384 20.01 -4.67 -5.14
CA ASP A 384 19.08 -3.55 -5.30
C ASP A 384 19.04 -2.60 -4.09
N GLY A 385 19.84 -2.89 -3.05
CA GLY A 385 19.95 -2.14 -1.80
C GLY A 385 18.93 -2.54 -0.73
N SER A 386 18.14 -3.59 -0.93
CA SER A 386 17.12 -4.03 0.04
C SER A 386 17.70 -4.87 1.17
N VAL A 387 16.99 -4.88 2.31
CA VAL A 387 17.30 -5.73 3.46
C VAL A 387 16.62 -7.08 3.26
N GLU A 388 17.38 -8.17 3.28
CA GLU A 388 16.83 -9.52 3.17
C GLU A 388 16.28 -10.02 4.51
N VAL A 389 15.08 -10.60 4.49
CA VAL A 389 14.40 -11.13 5.68
C VAL A 389 13.95 -12.57 5.48
N ASP A 390 13.78 -13.30 6.57
CA ASP A 390 13.14 -14.62 6.56
C ASP A 390 11.62 -14.54 6.41
N SER A 391 10.94 -15.69 6.39
CA SER A 391 9.47 -15.75 6.23
C SER A 391 8.70 -15.08 7.36
N ALA A 392 9.33 -14.85 8.53
CA ALA A 392 8.74 -14.12 9.66
C ALA A 392 9.22 -12.65 9.72
N LEU A 393 9.80 -12.15 8.62
CA LEU A 393 10.25 -10.77 8.44
C LEU A 393 11.41 -10.36 9.38
N ARG A 394 12.12 -11.34 9.94
CA ARG A 394 13.35 -11.11 10.69
C ARG A 394 14.53 -10.99 9.72
N VAL A 395 15.40 -10.01 9.94
CA VAL A 395 16.59 -9.78 9.10
C VAL A 395 17.50 -11.01 9.15
N ILE A 396 17.91 -11.50 7.98
CA ILE A 396 18.79 -12.67 7.87
C ILE A 396 20.09 -12.42 8.63
N GLY A 397 20.47 -13.36 9.49
CA GLY A 397 21.69 -13.30 10.30
C GLY A 397 21.55 -12.53 11.62
N LEU A 398 20.42 -11.90 11.92
CA LEU A 398 20.20 -11.17 13.16
C LEU A 398 19.06 -11.76 14.00
N GLN A 399 19.23 -11.74 15.32
CA GLN A 399 18.16 -12.02 16.27
C GLN A 399 17.52 -10.70 16.71
N ASN A 400 16.19 -10.67 16.87
CA ASN A 400 15.43 -9.52 17.35
C ASN A 400 15.47 -8.26 16.45
N VAL A 401 15.93 -8.38 15.20
CA VAL A 401 15.89 -7.31 14.21
C VAL A 401 14.98 -7.71 13.06
N TYR A 402 13.98 -6.89 12.77
CA TYR A 402 12.96 -7.12 11.74
C TYR A 402 13.01 -6.00 10.69
N ALA A 403 12.55 -6.29 9.48
CA ALA A 403 12.37 -5.27 8.45
C ALA A 403 11.08 -5.49 7.66
N GLY A 404 10.40 -4.41 7.29
CA GLY A 404 9.12 -4.49 6.61
C GLY A 404 8.87 -3.35 5.63
N GLY A 405 7.85 -3.51 4.80
CA GLY A 405 7.50 -2.58 3.71
C GLY A 405 8.56 -2.49 2.61
N ASP A 406 8.63 -1.34 1.92
CA ASP A 406 9.43 -1.17 0.69
C ASP A 406 10.95 -1.44 0.84
N ILE A 407 11.47 -1.44 2.08
CA ILE A 407 12.89 -1.67 2.39
C ILE A 407 13.27 -3.16 2.32
N ALA A 408 12.29 -4.06 2.49
CA ALA A 408 12.51 -5.46 2.79
C ALA A 408 12.25 -6.35 1.57
N ALA A 409 13.19 -7.26 1.29
CA ALA A 409 13.02 -8.35 0.35
C ALA A 409 12.74 -9.65 1.13
N TYR A 410 11.61 -10.28 0.85
CA TYR A 410 11.08 -11.41 1.62
C TYR A 410 10.84 -12.63 0.70
N PRO A 411 10.86 -13.86 1.24
CA PRO A 411 10.62 -15.06 0.47
C PRO A 411 9.15 -15.16 0.03
N SER A 412 8.93 -15.57 -1.22
CA SER A 412 7.62 -15.90 -1.78
C SER A 412 7.70 -17.20 -2.59
N ASP A 413 6.54 -17.69 -3.03
CA ASP A 413 6.44 -18.90 -3.86
C ASP A 413 7.17 -18.81 -5.20
N THR A 414 7.52 -17.61 -5.66
CA THR A 414 8.28 -17.38 -6.91
C THR A 414 9.73 -16.98 -6.65
N GLY A 415 10.20 -17.07 -5.41
CA GLY A 415 11.54 -16.65 -4.98
C GLY A 415 11.50 -15.43 -4.06
N VAL A 416 12.66 -14.82 -3.84
CA VAL A 416 12.76 -13.59 -3.02
C VAL A 416 12.25 -12.40 -3.83
N VAL A 417 11.27 -11.69 -3.28
CA VAL A 417 10.63 -10.53 -3.92
C VAL A 417 10.67 -9.31 -3.01
N ARG A 418 10.55 -8.13 -3.61
CA ARG A 418 10.37 -6.86 -2.93
C ARG A 418 9.16 -6.15 -3.53
N ILE A 419 8.14 -5.92 -2.72
CA ILE A 419 6.87 -5.35 -3.19
C ILE A 419 6.63 -4.00 -2.51
N GLU A 420 6.50 -2.96 -3.33
CA GLU A 420 6.41 -1.55 -2.92
C GLU A 420 4.95 -1.10 -2.79
N HIS A 421 4.17 -1.78 -1.94
CA HIS A 421 2.73 -1.54 -1.82
C HIS A 421 2.27 -1.34 -0.38
N TRP A 422 1.29 -0.44 -0.21
CA TRP A 422 0.75 -0.06 1.09
C TRP A 422 0.18 -1.26 1.85
N ASN A 423 -0.64 -2.10 1.20
CA ASN A 423 -1.20 -3.32 1.80
C ASN A 423 -0.09 -4.26 2.32
N VAL A 424 0.96 -4.49 1.52
CA VAL A 424 2.10 -5.32 1.90
C VAL A 424 2.80 -4.74 3.14
N ALA A 425 3.07 -3.44 3.15
CA ALA A 425 3.67 -2.75 4.28
C ALA A 425 2.81 -2.86 5.57
N CYS A 426 1.49 -2.68 5.45
CA CYS A 426 0.56 -2.85 6.57
C CYS A 426 0.59 -4.27 7.14
N ASN A 427 0.54 -5.29 6.27
CA ASN A 427 0.57 -6.69 6.70
C ASN A 427 1.93 -7.10 7.28
N HIS A 428 3.04 -6.66 6.67
CA HIS A 428 4.37 -6.79 7.27
C HIS A 428 4.40 -6.22 8.69
N GLY A 429 3.82 -5.03 8.88
CA GLY A 429 3.65 -4.42 10.20
C GLY A 429 2.90 -5.34 11.17
N ARG A 430 1.71 -5.83 10.80
CA ARG A 430 0.91 -6.69 11.69
C ARG A 430 1.62 -7.98 12.08
N ASP A 431 2.24 -8.68 11.13
CA ASP A 431 2.92 -9.95 11.43
C ASP A 431 4.16 -9.75 12.31
N ILE A 432 4.93 -8.67 12.08
CA ILE A 432 6.03 -8.26 12.97
C ILE A 432 5.48 -7.94 14.36
N GLY A 433 4.41 -7.14 14.44
CA GLY A 433 3.79 -6.74 15.71
C GLY A 433 3.27 -7.92 16.51
N ARG A 434 2.60 -8.88 15.85
CA ARG A 434 2.13 -10.13 16.47
C ARG A 434 3.29 -11.00 16.94
N THR A 435 4.37 -11.06 16.17
CA THR A 435 5.59 -11.78 16.56
C THR A 435 6.21 -11.19 17.83
N LEU A 436 6.37 -9.87 17.86
CA LEU A 436 6.95 -9.16 19.01
C LEU A 436 6.07 -9.25 20.26
N ALA A 437 4.74 -9.20 20.10
CA ALA A 437 3.82 -9.28 21.23
C ALA A 437 3.68 -10.68 21.82
N THR A 438 3.67 -11.71 20.98
CA THR A 438 3.42 -13.09 21.42
C THR A 438 4.70 -13.89 21.70
N GLY A 439 5.86 -13.39 21.25
CA GLY A 439 7.14 -14.12 21.29
C GLY A 439 7.19 -15.33 20.34
N LYS A 440 6.18 -15.52 19.48
CA LYS A 440 6.09 -16.62 18.51
C LYS A 440 6.26 -16.05 17.11
N LEU A 441 7.09 -16.67 16.27
CA LEU A 441 7.27 -16.24 14.88
C LEU A 441 5.97 -16.46 14.08
N HIS A 442 5.50 -15.42 13.39
CA HIS A 442 4.35 -15.49 12.48
C HIS A 442 4.84 -15.37 11.03
N PRO A 443 4.75 -16.44 10.22
CA PRO A 443 5.12 -16.38 8.81
C PRO A 443 4.18 -15.49 7.99
N TYR A 444 4.75 -14.60 7.18
CA TYR A 444 4.03 -13.78 6.22
C TYR A 444 3.48 -14.64 5.07
N ARG A 445 2.16 -14.68 4.93
CA ARG A 445 1.45 -15.51 3.93
C ARG A 445 0.35 -14.76 3.17
N HIS A 446 0.40 -13.44 3.19
CA HIS A 446 -0.62 -12.61 2.57
C HIS A 446 -0.46 -12.57 1.04
N VAL A 447 -1.58 -12.57 0.32
CA VAL A 447 -1.60 -12.28 -1.11
C VAL A 447 -1.53 -10.76 -1.26
N PRO A 448 -0.53 -10.20 -1.96
CA PRO A 448 -0.41 -8.75 -2.12
C PRO A 448 -1.62 -8.16 -2.83
N VAL A 449 -2.10 -7.02 -2.33
CA VAL A 449 -3.15 -6.22 -2.98
C VAL A 449 -2.67 -4.80 -3.24
N PHE A 450 -3.02 -4.24 -4.39
CA PHE A 450 -2.71 -2.85 -4.75
C PHE A 450 -3.89 -2.20 -5.48
N TRP A 451 -3.95 -0.87 -5.44
CA TRP A 451 -4.94 -0.08 -6.16
C TRP A 451 -4.33 1.23 -6.70
N SER A 452 -4.86 1.69 -7.82
CA SER A 452 -4.49 2.98 -8.43
C SER A 452 -5.72 3.68 -8.99
N GLY A 453 -5.71 5.01 -8.99
CA GLY A 453 -6.76 5.82 -9.60
C GLY A 453 -6.27 6.40 -10.92
N LEU A 454 -6.58 5.75 -12.03
CA LEU A 454 -6.12 6.11 -13.38
C LEU A 454 -7.29 6.64 -14.21
N THR A 455 -8.00 7.65 -13.67
CA THR A 455 -9.38 8.07 -14.03
C THR A 455 -10.46 7.07 -13.61
N SER A 456 -10.16 5.78 -13.74
CA SER A 456 -10.92 4.65 -13.22
C SER A 456 -10.14 3.85 -12.17
N PRO A 457 -10.80 3.11 -11.26
CA PRO A 457 -10.12 2.35 -10.22
C PRO A 457 -9.50 1.07 -10.78
N LEU A 458 -8.17 1.04 -10.85
CA LEU A 458 -7.41 -0.18 -11.07
C LEU A 458 -7.21 -0.91 -9.75
N ARG A 459 -7.44 -2.22 -9.73
CA ARG A 459 -7.15 -3.09 -8.58
C ARG A 459 -6.26 -4.23 -9.02
N TYR A 460 -5.42 -4.70 -8.12
CA TYR A 460 -4.43 -5.73 -8.41
C TYR A 460 -4.29 -6.70 -7.25
N ALA A 461 -4.24 -8.00 -7.55
CA ALA A 461 -3.97 -9.09 -6.61
C ALA A 461 -2.77 -9.92 -7.07
N GLY A 462 -1.95 -10.38 -6.13
CA GLY A 462 -0.79 -11.23 -6.40
C GLY A 462 0.48 -10.42 -6.70
N THR A 463 1.51 -11.09 -7.19
CA THR A 463 2.80 -10.43 -7.51
C THR A 463 2.92 -10.12 -8.99
N GLY A 464 2.41 -10.99 -9.87
CA GLY A 464 2.66 -10.98 -11.33
C GLY A 464 4.13 -11.13 -11.74
N VAL A 465 5.09 -11.05 -10.83
CA VAL A 465 6.52 -11.03 -11.17
C VAL A 465 6.91 -12.32 -11.91
N GLY A 466 7.40 -12.16 -13.13
CA GLY A 466 7.85 -13.28 -13.96
C GLY A 466 6.72 -14.04 -14.66
N TYR A 467 5.53 -13.44 -14.84
CA TYR A 467 4.51 -14.00 -15.71
C TYR A 467 5.04 -14.17 -17.15
N ASN A 468 4.59 -15.22 -17.84
CA ASN A 468 4.93 -15.51 -19.23
C ASN A 468 3.69 -15.69 -20.11
N GLN A 469 2.50 -15.69 -19.51
CA GLN A 469 1.21 -15.79 -20.17
C GLN A 469 0.24 -14.78 -19.58
N MET A 470 -0.67 -14.28 -20.41
CA MET A 470 -1.71 -13.34 -20.00
C MET A 470 -3.00 -13.65 -20.74
N HIS A 471 -4.13 -13.52 -20.05
CA HIS A 471 -5.47 -13.53 -20.63
C HIS A 471 -6.21 -12.27 -20.19
N VAL A 472 -6.84 -11.58 -21.12
CA VAL A 472 -7.63 -10.37 -20.85
C VAL A 472 -9.05 -10.63 -21.33
N ASP A 473 -10.01 -10.33 -20.47
CA ASP A 473 -11.44 -10.33 -20.76
C ASP A 473 -11.98 -8.91 -20.52
N GLY A 474 -12.74 -8.38 -21.48
CA GLY A 474 -13.15 -6.99 -21.57
C GLY A 474 -12.23 -6.09 -22.41
N GLU A 475 -12.41 -4.78 -22.27
CA GLU A 475 -11.89 -3.73 -23.16
C GLU A 475 -11.02 -2.74 -22.35
N PRO A 476 -9.68 -2.91 -22.36
CA PRO A 476 -8.78 -2.02 -21.61
C PRO A 476 -8.80 -0.55 -22.04
N ASP A 477 -9.13 -0.27 -23.30
CA ASP A 477 -9.30 1.08 -23.87
C ASP A 477 -10.59 1.78 -23.43
N GLU A 478 -11.58 1.02 -22.99
CA GLU A 478 -12.80 1.52 -22.33
C GLU A 478 -12.72 1.43 -20.79
N ALA A 479 -11.53 1.14 -20.25
CA ALA A 479 -11.29 1.01 -18.81
C ALA A 479 -12.16 -0.05 -18.10
N GLU A 480 -12.68 -1.06 -18.82
CA GLU A 480 -13.50 -2.12 -18.23
C GLU A 480 -12.97 -3.51 -18.59
N PHE A 481 -12.12 -4.07 -17.73
CA PHE A 481 -11.47 -5.35 -18.00
C PHE A 481 -11.08 -6.12 -16.74
N ILE A 482 -10.80 -7.41 -16.93
CA ILE A 482 -10.02 -8.24 -16.03
C ILE A 482 -8.87 -8.87 -16.81
N ALA A 483 -7.66 -8.78 -16.25
CA ALA A 483 -6.46 -9.38 -16.80
C ALA A 483 -5.87 -10.37 -15.81
N TYR A 484 -5.65 -11.60 -16.26
CA TYR A 484 -5.01 -12.68 -15.51
C TYR A 484 -3.59 -12.88 -16.01
N TYR A 485 -2.62 -12.87 -15.10
CA TYR A 485 -1.20 -13.05 -15.37
C TYR A 485 -0.75 -14.38 -14.81
N ALA A 486 -0.17 -15.23 -15.64
CA ALA A 486 0.24 -16.57 -15.26
C ALA A 486 1.72 -16.85 -15.57
N LYS A 487 2.30 -17.70 -14.73
CA LYS A 487 3.59 -18.34 -14.97
C LYS A 487 3.36 -19.83 -15.10
N ASP A 488 3.63 -20.37 -16.28
CA ASP A 488 3.46 -21.80 -16.58
C ASP A 488 2.03 -22.28 -16.24
N ASP A 489 1.02 -21.57 -16.75
CA ASP A 489 -0.42 -21.80 -16.53
C ASP A 489 -0.95 -21.53 -15.10
N ARG A 490 -0.07 -21.31 -14.11
CA ARG A 490 -0.45 -20.90 -12.75
C ARG A 490 -0.67 -19.38 -12.70
N VAL A 491 -1.90 -18.95 -12.39
CA VAL A 491 -2.21 -17.53 -12.18
C VAL A 491 -1.49 -17.00 -10.94
N ILE A 492 -0.67 -15.96 -11.13
CA ILE A 492 0.14 -15.29 -10.09
C ILE A 492 -0.16 -13.80 -9.96
N GLY A 493 -1.04 -13.26 -10.81
CA GLY A 493 -1.49 -11.88 -10.76
C GLY A 493 -2.87 -11.73 -11.38
N VAL A 494 -3.68 -10.82 -10.86
CA VAL A 494 -4.96 -10.42 -11.46
C VAL A 494 -5.10 -8.91 -11.36
N ALA A 495 -5.33 -8.23 -12.48
CA ALA A 495 -5.67 -6.81 -12.53
C ALA A 495 -7.13 -6.65 -12.94
N THR A 496 -7.86 -5.73 -12.31
CA THR A 496 -9.24 -5.42 -12.69
C THR A 496 -9.46 -3.92 -12.76
N MET A 497 -10.35 -3.51 -13.66
CA MET A 497 -10.89 -2.17 -13.73
C MET A 497 -12.40 -2.28 -13.97
N TRP A 498 -13.20 -1.65 -13.10
CA TRP A 498 -14.67 -1.75 -13.06
C TRP A 498 -15.30 -3.15 -12.95
N LYS A 499 -14.51 -4.21 -12.76
CA LYS A 499 -14.98 -5.60 -12.55
C LYS A 499 -15.04 -6.01 -11.06
N ASP A 500 -15.55 -5.17 -10.17
CA ASP A 500 -15.70 -5.56 -8.75
C ASP A 500 -16.80 -6.62 -8.56
N PRO A 501 -16.63 -7.62 -7.68
CA PRO A 501 -15.54 -7.80 -6.70
C PRO A 501 -14.44 -8.80 -7.15
N MET A 502 -14.22 -8.98 -8.46
CA MET A 502 -13.40 -10.07 -9.02
C MET A 502 -11.98 -10.14 -8.44
N MET A 503 -11.34 -8.99 -8.18
CA MET A 503 -10.00 -8.94 -7.61
C MET A 503 -9.92 -9.63 -6.25
N VAL A 504 -10.86 -9.36 -5.34
CA VAL A 504 -10.84 -9.98 -4.01
C VAL A 504 -11.33 -11.42 -4.02
N GLN A 505 -12.13 -11.82 -5.01
CA GLN A 505 -12.42 -13.23 -5.25
C GLN A 505 -11.14 -13.99 -5.65
N ALA A 506 -10.33 -13.40 -6.53
CA ALA A 506 -9.02 -13.96 -6.87
C ALA A 506 -8.10 -14.06 -5.63
N VAL A 507 -8.08 -13.05 -4.75
CA VAL A 507 -7.34 -13.10 -3.47
C VAL A 507 -7.79 -14.29 -2.62
N ALA A 508 -9.11 -14.47 -2.45
CA ALA A 508 -9.67 -15.55 -1.65
C ALA A 508 -9.30 -16.94 -2.23
N LEU A 509 -9.39 -17.10 -3.55
CA LEU A 509 -9.03 -18.34 -4.23
C LEU A 509 -7.52 -18.62 -4.20
N MET A 510 -6.67 -17.61 -4.42
CA MET A 510 -5.21 -17.73 -4.33
C MET A 510 -4.80 -18.16 -2.93
N ARG A 511 -5.33 -17.51 -1.89
CA ARG A 511 -5.06 -17.85 -0.49
C ARG A 511 -5.47 -19.28 -0.16
N ALA A 512 -6.60 -19.74 -0.71
CA ALA A 512 -7.09 -21.10 -0.51
C ALA A 512 -6.38 -22.16 -1.38
N GLY A 513 -5.42 -21.77 -2.23
CA GLY A 513 -4.75 -22.69 -3.16
C GLY A 513 -5.67 -23.22 -4.27
N LYS A 514 -6.70 -22.45 -4.63
CA LYS A 514 -7.80 -22.84 -5.52
C LYS A 514 -7.97 -21.94 -6.74
N MET A 515 -7.06 -21.01 -6.96
CA MET A 515 -7.06 -20.21 -8.16
C MET A 515 -6.93 -21.14 -9.38
N PRO A 516 -7.88 -21.13 -10.33
CA PRO A 516 -7.81 -22.00 -11.49
C PRO A 516 -6.59 -21.70 -12.36
N LYS A 517 -6.22 -22.68 -13.18
CA LYS A 517 -5.23 -22.50 -14.24
C LYS A 517 -5.71 -21.48 -15.25
N LEU A 518 -4.79 -20.74 -15.87
CA LEU A 518 -5.11 -19.73 -16.88
C LEU A 518 -5.86 -20.34 -18.08
N SER A 519 -5.46 -21.52 -18.53
CA SER A 519 -6.09 -22.29 -19.60
C SER A 519 -7.59 -22.55 -19.36
N VAL A 520 -7.96 -22.80 -18.11
CA VAL A 520 -9.36 -23.04 -17.72
C VAL A 520 -10.17 -21.74 -17.70
N ILE A 521 -9.57 -20.65 -17.20
CA ILE A 521 -10.19 -19.32 -17.21
C ILE A 521 -10.39 -18.84 -18.65
N ALA A 522 -9.38 -18.98 -19.50
CA ALA A 522 -9.44 -18.62 -20.91
C ALA A 522 -10.46 -19.45 -21.71
N ALA A 523 -10.87 -20.63 -21.21
CA ALA A 523 -11.94 -21.43 -21.76
C ALA A 523 -13.35 -20.99 -21.30
N GLY A 524 -13.46 -19.90 -20.54
CA GLY A 524 -14.73 -19.29 -20.12
C GLY A 524 -15.16 -19.56 -18.68
N LEU A 525 -14.27 -20.06 -17.81
CA LEU A 525 -14.61 -20.24 -16.40
C LEU A 525 -14.68 -18.90 -15.67
N ASP A 526 -15.87 -18.57 -15.16
CA ASP A 526 -16.07 -17.45 -14.24
C ASP A 526 -15.67 -17.83 -12.80
N ILE A 527 -14.65 -17.15 -12.26
CA ILE A 527 -14.14 -17.40 -10.91
C ILE A 527 -15.13 -17.01 -9.79
N MET A 528 -16.18 -16.20 -10.08
CA MET A 528 -17.26 -15.93 -9.12
C MET A 528 -18.08 -17.17 -8.79
N THR A 529 -18.11 -18.16 -9.69
CA THR A 529 -18.84 -19.42 -9.46
C THR A 529 -18.13 -20.35 -8.47
N LEU A 530 -16.88 -20.03 -8.10
CA LEU A 530 -16.04 -20.86 -7.24
C LEU A 530 -16.16 -20.52 -5.76
N THR A 531 -15.97 -21.53 -4.91
CA THR A 531 -15.99 -21.40 -3.45
C THR A 531 -14.66 -21.76 -2.80
N THR A 532 -14.45 -21.25 -1.59
CA THR A 532 -13.21 -21.51 -0.81
C THR A 532 -13.30 -22.79 0.03
N ARG A 533 -14.49 -23.43 0.17
CA ARG A 533 -14.75 -24.68 0.90
C ARG A 533 -13.63 -25.72 0.85
N PRO A 534 -13.01 -26.12 1.96
CA PRO A 534 -12.02 -27.19 1.93
C PRO A 534 -12.54 -28.40 1.15
N THR A 535 -11.77 -28.94 0.22
CA THR A 535 -12.07 -30.25 -0.35
C THR A 535 -12.14 -31.22 0.83
N ARG A 536 -13.31 -31.81 1.10
CA ARG A 536 -13.40 -32.92 2.05
C ARG A 536 -12.32 -33.91 1.62
N LYS A 537 -11.31 -34.13 2.46
CA LYS A 537 -10.53 -35.36 2.36
C LYS A 537 -11.55 -36.47 2.60
N LEU A 538 -11.90 -37.20 1.54
CA LEU A 538 -12.63 -38.45 1.65
C LEU A 538 -11.83 -39.43 2.50
#